data_AF-A0A496QXR0-F1
#
_entry.id   AF-A0A496QXR0-F1
#
_cell.length_a   1.000
_cell.length_b   1.000
_cell.length_c   1.000
_cell.angle_alpha   90.00
_cell.angle_beta   90.00
_cell.angle_gamma   90.00
#
_symmetry.space_group_name_H-M   'P 1'
#
loop_
_entity.id
_entity.type
_entity.pdbx_description
1 polymer ?
#
loop_
_entity_poly.entity_id
_entity_poly.type
_entity_poly.pdbx_seq_one_letter_code
_entity_poly.pdbx_strand_id
1 'polypeptide(L)' 'MGLTYRHAWSQLKEMEKVSPFPLLERTKGGPGGGGTVLTDETRDLLKRFAGFKHRAREEIERCFSTAFSPFSRGI' A
#
# COMPACT_ATOMS: atom_id res chain seq x y z
N MET A 1 -3.24 16.39 -2.51
CA MET A 1 -3.77 15.45 -1.49
C MET A 1 -4.76 14.53 -2.16
N GLY A 2 -4.57 13.20 -2.06
CA GLY A 2 -5.14 12.24 -3.02
C GLY A 2 -6.34 11.40 -2.57
N LEU A 3 -6.87 11.56 -1.35
CA LEU A 3 -8.06 10.82 -0.90
C LEU A 3 -8.76 11.51 0.27
N THR A 4 -10.08 11.52 0.27
CA THR A 4 -10.86 11.98 1.44
C THR A 4 -10.86 10.88 2.50
N TYR A 5 -10.97 11.25 3.78
CA TYR A 5 -11.03 10.29 4.90
C TYR A 5 -12.13 9.24 4.70
N ARG A 6 -13.33 9.67 4.26
CA ARG A 6 -14.46 8.78 3.97
C ARG A 6 -14.13 7.78 2.86
N HIS A 7 -13.48 8.21 1.78
CA HIS A 7 -13.08 7.31 0.71
C HIS A 7 -12.01 6.34 1.17
N ALA A 8 -11.02 6.79 1.97
CA ALA A 8 -9.98 5.91 2.50
C ALA A 8 -10.58 4.83 3.41
N TRP A 9 -11.53 5.21 4.26
CA TRP A 9 -12.23 4.27 5.12
C TRP A 9 -13.12 3.29 4.34
N SER A 10 -13.81 3.76 3.30
CA SER A 10 -14.60 2.90 2.43
C SER A 10 -13.72 1.88 1.72
N GLN A 11 -12.59 2.31 1.15
CA GLN A 11 -11.65 1.40 0.50
C GLN A 11 -11.09 0.38 1.48
N LEU A 12 -10.71 0.81 2.69
CA LEU A 12 -10.21 -0.09 3.72
C LEU A 12 -11.24 -1.17 4.09
N LYS A 13 -12.51 -0.79 4.23
CA LYS A 13 -13.60 -1.75 4.47
C LYS A 13 -13.76 -2.75 3.33
N GLU A 14 -13.68 -2.32 2.08
CA GLU A 14 -13.76 -3.25 0.94
C GLU A 14 -12.55 -4.19 0.88
N MET A 15 -11.35 -3.68 1.17
CA MET A 15 -10.15 -4.51 1.28
C MET A 15 -10.28 -5.55 2.38
N GLU A 16 -10.86 -5.19 3.51
CA GLU A 16 -11.03 -6.08 4.66
C GLU A 16 -12.02 -7.23 4.37
N LYS A 17 -12.99 -7.05 3.46
CA LYS A 17 -13.92 -8.12 3.03
C LYS A 17 -13.24 -9.23 2.22
N VAL A 18 -12.20 -8.89 1.47
CA VAL A 18 -11.50 -9.82 0.57
C VAL A 18 -10.16 -10.29 1.14
N SER A 19 -9.75 -9.70 2.27
CA SER A 19 -8.50 -10.04 2.93
C SER A 19 -8.60 -11.40 3.63
N PRO A 20 -7.56 -12.26 3.53
CA PRO A 20 -7.52 -13.53 4.24
C PRO A 20 -7.32 -13.39 5.76
N PHE A 21 -6.99 -12.18 6.24
CA PHE A 21 -6.81 -11.84 7.65
C PHE A 21 -7.34 -10.43 7.97
N PRO A 22 -7.67 -10.12 9.23
CA PRO A 22 -8.09 -8.78 9.64
C PRO A 22 -6.99 -7.75 9.35
N LEU A 23 -7.35 -6.62 8.73
CA LEU A 23 -6.35 -5.60 8.44
C LEU A 23 -6.08 -4.70 9.65
N LEU A 24 -7.09 -4.58 10.52
CA LEU A 24 -7.07 -3.73 11.70
C LEU A 24 -7.43 -4.51 12.95
N GLU A 25 -6.74 -4.21 14.05
CA GLU A 25 -7.16 -4.57 15.39
C GLU A 25 -7.91 -3.40 16.01
N ARG A 26 -9.05 -3.71 16.64
CA ARG A 26 -9.88 -2.74 17.34
C ARG A 26 -9.90 -3.08 18.82
N THR A 27 -9.45 -2.16 19.65
CA THR A 27 -9.57 -2.31 21.10
C THR A 27 -10.93 -1.75 21.53
N LYS A 28 -11.78 -2.59 22.15
CA LYS A 28 -13.03 -2.11 22.75
C LYS A 28 -12.68 -1.09 23.85
N GLY A 29 -13.22 0.12 23.74
CA GLY A 29 -12.86 1.23 24.62
C GLY A 29 -13.42 1.08 26.03
N GLY A 30 -12.54 1.10 27.03
CA GLY A 30 -12.84 1.53 28.39
C GLY A 30 -12.54 3.04 28.57
N PRO A 31 -12.44 3.56 29.80
CA PRO A 31 -12.30 4.99 30.09
C PRO A 31 -11.13 5.72 29.40
N GLY A 32 -10.15 4.99 28.85
CA GLY A 32 -9.00 5.52 28.10
C GLY A 32 -9.19 5.64 26.58
N GLY A 33 -10.35 5.30 26.03
CA GLY A 33 -10.66 5.40 24.59
C GLY A 33 -10.32 4.13 23.79
N GLY A 34 -11.17 3.82 22.81
CA GLY A 34 -10.95 2.71 21.87
C GLY A 34 -10.05 3.14 20.71
N GLY A 35 -9.03 2.33 20.39
CA GLY A 35 -8.10 2.56 19.29
C GLY A 35 -8.32 1.60 18.12
N THR A 36 -7.87 2.00 16.93
CA THR A 36 -7.75 1.12 15.76
C THR A 36 -6.31 1.17 15.29
N VAL A 37 -5.65 0.02 15.25
CA VAL A 37 -4.26 -0.12 14.81
C VAL A 37 -4.17 -1.17 13.71
N LEU A 38 -3.12 -1.12 12.88
CA LEU A 38 -2.85 -2.22 11.95
C LEU A 38 -2.56 -3.51 12.72
N THR A 39 -2.92 -4.66 12.16
CA THR A 39 -2.38 -5.96 12.59
C THR A 39 -0.90 -6.09 12.22
N ASP A 40 -0.21 -7.03 12.86
CA ASP A 40 1.19 -7.34 12.52
C ASP A 40 1.32 -7.95 11.11
N GLU A 41 0.33 -8.74 10.69
CA GLU A 41 0.22 -9.28 9.33
C GLU A 41 0.10 -8.16 8.30
N THR A 42 -0.69 -7.12 8.60
CA THR A 42 -0.80 -5.96 7.71
C THR A 42 0.50 -5.17 7.65
N ARG A 43 1.20 -5.02 8.79
CA ARG A 43 2.53 -4.39 8.80
C ARG A 43 3.53 -5.15 7.94
N ASP A 44 3.56 -6.48 8.04
CA ASP A 44 4.44 -7.32 7.22
C ASP A 44 4.07 -7.25 5.72
N LEU A 45 2.77 -7.31 5.40
CA LEU A 45 2.27 -7.16 4.03
C LEU A 45 2.74 -5.82 3.41
N LEU A 46 2.56 -4.71 4.13
CA LEU A 46 2.98 -3.39 3.65
C LEU A 46 4.49 -3.30 3.44
N LYS A 47 5.30 -3.91 4.32
CA LYS A 47 6.75 -3.99 4.18
C LYS A 47 7.16 -4.76 2.92
N ARG A 48 6.56 -5.93 2.68
CA ARG A 48 6.82 -6.72 1.47
C ARG A 48 6.39 -5.98 0.20
N PHE A 49 5.22 -5.35 0.23
CA PHE A 49 4.71 -4.58 -0.90
C PHE A 49 5.60 -3.38 -1.23
N ALA A 50 6.12 -2.68 -0.22
CA ALA A 50 7.07 -1.58 -0.44
C ALA A 50 8.34 -2.07 -1.17
N GLY A 51 8.90 -3.21 -0.75
CA GLY A 51 10.05 -3.83 -1.41
C GLY A 51 9.74 -4.30 -2.83
N PHE A 52 8.57 -4.90 -3.05
CA PHE A 52 8.10 -5.29 -4.39
C PHE A 52 7.98 -4.07 -5.31
N LYS A 53 7.31 -3.00 -4.85
CA LYS A 53 7.09 -1.78 -5.63
C LYS A 53 8.41 -1.13 -6.03
N HIS A 54 9.40 -1.12 -5.14
CA HIS A 54 10.72 -0.59 -5.44
C HIS A 54 11.39 -1.37 -6.58
N ARG A 55 11.47 -2.70 -6.47
CA ARG A 55 12.04 -3.55 -7.53
C ARG A 55 11.28 -3.45 -8.85
N ALA A 56 9.95 -3.44 -8.79
CA ALA A 56 9.12 -3.29 -9.99
C ALA A 56 9.42 -1.96 -10.72
N ARG A 57 9.62 -0.87 -9.98
CA ARG A 57 9.99 0.42 -10.56
C ARG A 57 11.35 0.37 -11.24
N GLU A 58 12.35 -0.21 -10.59
CA GLU A 58 13.70 -0.35 -11.15
C GLU A 58 13.68 -1.21 -12.42
N GLU A 59 12.90 -2.28 -12.42
CA GLU A 59 12.71 -3.16 -13.57
C GLU A 59 12.07 -2.43 -14.74
N ILE A 60 10.99 -1.69 -14.49
CA ILE A 60 10.30 -0.90 -15.51
C ILE A 60 11.26 0.13 -16.12
N GLU A 61 12.03 0.85 -15.29
CA GLU A 61 13.00 1.85 -15.76
C GLU A 61 14.09 1.20 -16.61
N ARG A 62 14.62 0.04 -16.18
CA ARG A 62 15.63 -0.70 -16.95
C ARG A 62 15.09 -1.14 -18.30
N CYS A 63 13.89 -1.72 -18.33
CA CYS A 63 13.23 -2.13 -19.56
C CYS A 63 12.96 -0.94 -20.48
N PHE A 64 12.50 0.18 -19.93
CA PHE A 64 12.27 1.41 -20.69
C PHE A 64 13.56 1.95 -21.30
N SER A 65 14.61 2.12 -20.50
CA SER A 65 15.92 2.57 -20.97
C SER A 65 16.46 1.66 -22.08
N THR A 66 16.35 0.34 -21.92
CA THR A 66 16.81 -0.63 -22.94
C THR A 66 16.00 -0.53 -24.23
N ALA A 67 14.67 -0.48 -24.13
CA ALA A 67 13.79 -0.46 -25.30
C ALA A 67 13.84 0.86 -26.09
N PHE A 68 14.09 1.99 -25.41
CA PHE A 68 14.00 3.33 -26.01
C PHE A 68 15.34 4.10 -26.03
N SER A 69 16.47 3.49 -25.69
CA SER A 69 17.82 4.10 -25.66
C SER A 69 18.20 4.91 -26.94
N PRO A 70 17.88 4.46 -28.17
CA PRO A 70 18.17 5.26 -29.37
C PRO A 70 17.29 6.51 -29.53
N PHE A 71 16.12 6.55 -28.88
CA PHE A 71 15.12 7.62 -28.99
C PHE A 71 15.23 8.67 -27.87
N SER A 72 16.13 8.47 -26.90
CA SER A 72 16.34 9.37 -25.76
C SER A 72 17.50 10.35 -25.92
N ARG A 73 18.24 10.32 -27.05
CA ARG A 73 19.20 11.37 -27.42
C ARG A 73 18.56 12.38 -28.38
N GLY A 74 18.02 13.47 -27.85
CA GLY A 74 17.59 14.59 -28.66
C GLY A 74 16.45 15.41 -28.07
N ILE A 75 16.65 15.94 -26.86
CA ILE A 75 16.07 17.23 -26.42
C ILE A 75 17.09 17.94 -25.55
#